data_AF-A0A7X4B4C9-F1
#
_entry.id   AF-A0A7X4B4C9-F1
#
_cell.length_a   1.000
_cell.length_b   1.000
_cell.length_c   1.000
_cell.angle_alpha   90.00
_cell.angle_beta   90.00
_cell.angle_gamma   90.00
#
_symmetry.space_group_name_H-M   'P 1'
#
loop_
_entity.id
_entity.type
_entity.pdbx_description
1 polymer ?
#
loop_
_entity_poly.entity_id
_entity_poly.type
_entity_poly.pdbx_seq_one_letter_code
_entity_poly.pdbx_strand_id
1 'polypeptide(L)' 'MQRSLKILLYGLLVLLFALHNDFWLWDNAQIVLGIPVGLLYHILYCFVATILMAIIVKYTLKI' A
#
# COMPACT_ATOMS: atom_id res chain seq x y z
N MET A 1 10.29 21.78 6.26
CA MET A 1 10.42 20.45 5.62
C MET A 1 9.56 19.36 6.26
N GLN A 2 9.44 19.28 7.59
CA GLN A 2 8.67 18.20 8.25
C GLN A 2 7.15 18.21 7.99
N ARG A 3 6.54 19.37 7.73
CA ARG A 3 5.10 19.49 7.45
C ARG A 3 4.73 18.84 6.10
N SER A 4 5.54 19.09 5.07
CA SER A 4 5.34 18.53 3.73
C SER A 4 5.51 17.01 3.71
N LEU A 5 6.47 16.47 4.48
CA LEU A 5 6.67 15.03 4.60
C LEU A 5 5.45 14.34 5.24
N LYS A 6 4.89 14.93 6.31
CA LYS A 6 3.67 14.40 6.94
C LYS A 6 2.48 14.42 5.98
N ILE A 7 2.28 15.52 5.24
CA ILE A 7 1.22 15.62 4.23
C ILE A 7 1.41 14.53 3.16
N LEU A 8 2.64 14.29 2.70
CA LEU A 8 2.94 13.26 1.73
C LEU A 8 2.66 11.85 2.27
N LEU A 9 3.06 11.55 3.52
CA LEU A 9 2.81 10.26 4.16
C LEU A 9 1.31 10.00 4.38
N TYR A 10 0.55 11.00 4.84
CA TYR A 10 -0.90 10.88 4.97
C TYR A 10 -1.58 10.75 3.60
N GLY A 11 -1.10 11.47 2.58
CA GLY A 11 -1.56 11.31 1.20
C GLY A 11 -1.32 9.90 0.67
N LEU A 12 -0.15 9.32 0.94
CA LEU A 12 0.18 7.94 0.55
C LEU A 12 -0.70 6.91 1.26
N LEU A 13 -1.06 7.16 2.53
CA LEU A 13 -2.02 6.34 3.28
C LEU A 13 -3.41 6.33 2.64
N VAL A 14 -3.92 7.51 2.26
CA VAL A 14 -5.21 7.63 1.56
C VAL A 14 -5.15 6.93 0.20
N LEU A 15 -4.03 7.08 -0.52
CA LEU A 15 -3.81 6.43 -1.80
C LEU A 15 -3.81 4.89 -1.66
N LEU A 16 -3.05 4.34 -0.70
CA LEU A 16 -3.06 2.91 -0.37
C LEU A 16 -4.48 2.45 -0.03
N PHE A 17 -5.20 3.17 0.83
CA PHE A 17 -6.59 2.84 1.16
C PHE A 17 -7.49 2.76 -0.07
N ALA A 18 -7.36 3.69 -1.02
CA ALA A 18 -8.09 3.61 -2.29
C ALA A 18 -7.67 2.39 -3.11
N LEU A 19 -6.36 2.11 -3.23
CA LEU A 19 -5.81 0.97 -3.94
C LEU A 19 -6.21 -0.39 -3.33
N HIS A 20 -6.53 -0.43 -2.04
CA HIS A 20 -6.99 -1.63 -1.33
C HIS A 20 -8.35 -2.13 -1.79
N ASN A 21 -9.17 -1.27 -2.39
CA ASN A 21 -10.50 -1.68 -2.84
C ASN A 21 -10.43 -2.60 -4.06
N ASP A 22 -9.24 -2.79 -4.66
CA ASP A 22 -8.99 -3.79 -5.71
C ASP A 22 -9.94 -3.70 -6.92
N PHE A 23 -10.53 -2.53 -7.17
CA PHE A 23 -11.52 -2.34 -8.25
C PHE A 23 -10.96 -2.64 -9.65
N TRP A 24 -9.64 -2.55 -9.84
CA TRP A 24 -8.98 -2.77 -11.14
C TRP A 24 -8.82 -4.24 -11.51
N LEU A 25 -8.68 -5.12 -10.52
CA LEU A 25 -8.43 -6.54 -10.76
C LEU A 25 -9.65 -7.42 -10.47
N TRP A 26 -10.80 -6.81 -10.13
CA TRP A 26 -12.02 -7.52 -9.76
C TRP A 26 -12.45 -8.53 -10.84
N ASP A 27 -12.44 -8.14 -12.11
CA ASP A 27 -12.87 -9.03 -13.21
C ASP A 27 -11.72 -9.85 -13.83
N ASN A 28 -10.49 -9.73 -13.30
CA ASN A 28 -9.32 -10.37 -13.89
C ASN A 28 -8.95 -11.67 -13.16
N ALA A 29 -9.37 -12.79 -13.75
CA ALA A 29 -9.04 -14.14 -13.28
C ALA A 29 -7.68 -14.67 -13.80
N GLN A 30 -6.79 -13.83 -14.34
CA GLN A 30 -5.47 -14.29 -14.78
C GLN A 30 -4.69 -14.93 -13.62
N ILE A 31 -4.12 -16.09 -13.90
CA ILE A 31 -3.27 -16.83 -12.96
C ILE A 31 -1.82 -16.57 -13.35
N VAL A 32 -1.05 -16.01 -12.42
CA VAL A 32 0.38 -15.73 -12.60
C VAL A 32 1.14 -16.53 -11.56
N LEU A 33 2.15 -17.30 -11.99
CA LEU A 33 2.96 -18.16 -11.12
C LEU A 33 2.14 -19.17 -10.27
N GLY A 34 0.95 -19.56 -10.75
CA GLY A 34 0.07 -20.51 -10.05
C GLY A 34 -0.88 -19.89 -9.03
N ILE A 35 -0.90 -18.55 -8.90
CA ILE A 35 -1.82 -17.83 -8.01
C ILE A 35 -2.63 -16.76 -8.76
N PRO A 36 -3.87 -16.46 -8.33
CA PRO A 36 -4.66 -15.41 -8.94
C PRO A 36 -3.94 -14.07 -8.89
N VAL A 37 -3.99 -13.30 -9.97
CA VAL A 37 -3.31 -12.01 -10.06
C VAL A 37 -3.80 -11.03 -8.98
N GLY A 38 -5.08 -11.10 -8.59
CA GLY A 38 -5.62 -10.34 -7.47
C GLY A 38 -4.97 -10.68 -6.13
N LEU A 39 -4.62 -11.95 -5.92
CA LEU A 39 -3.90 -12.40 -4.72
C LEU A 39 -2.44 -11.91 -4.73
N LEU A 40 -1.77 -12.00 -5.89
CA LEU A 40 -0.42 -11.44 -6.05
C LEU A 40 -0.39 -9.94 -5.75
N TYR A 41 -1.37 -9.21 -6.26
CA TYR A 41 -1.52 -7.79 -5.98
C TYR A 41 -1.68 -7.53 -4.48
N HIS A 42 -2.54 -8.28 -3.79
CA HIS A 42 -2.71 -8.17 -2.34
C HIS A 42 -1.42 -8.45 -1.55
N ILE A 43 -0.65 -9.47 -1.94
CA ILE A 43 0.64 -9.78 -1.29
C ILE A 43 1.60 -8.60 -1.41
N LEU A 44 1.74 -8.04 -2.62
CA LEU A 44 2.58 -6.88 -2.86
C LEU A 44 2.07 -5.64 -2.12
N TYR A 45 0.75 -5.44 -2.11
CA TYR A 45 0.09 -4.37 -1.39
C TYR A 45 0.42 -4.41 0.12
N CYS A 46 0.32 -5.59 0.75
CA CYS A 46 0.68 -5.77 2.16
C CYS A 46 2.16 -5.44 2.45
N PHE A 47 3.07 -5.81 1.53
CA PHE A 47 4.48 -5.44 1.64
C PHE A 47 4.68 -3.92 1.61
N VAL A 48 4.07 -3.24 0.64
CA VAL A 48 4.15 -1.78 0.50
C VAL A 48 3.54 -1.09 1.72
N ALA A 49 2.38 -1.55 2.20
CA ALA A 49 1.72 -1.02 3.38
C ALA A 49 2.60 -1.16 4.64
N THR A 50 3.25 -2.31 4.82
CA THR A 50 4.16 -2.56 5.94
C THR A 50 5.36 -1.61 5.90
N ILE A 51 5.99 -1.44 4.74
CA ILE A 51 7.13 -0.53 4.55
C ILE A 51 6.70 0.92 4.84
N LEU A 52 5.55 1.34 4.29
CA LEU A 52 5.03 2.68 4.55
C LEU A 52 4.80 2.90 6.04
N MET A 53 4.20 1.94 6.73
CA MET A 53 3.91 2.09 8.14
C MET A 53 5.19 2.11 8.99
N ALA A 54 6.20 1.31 8.65
CA ALA A 54 7.52 1.36 9.28
C ALA A 54 8.19 2.73 9.11
N ILE A 55 8.09 3.34 7.92
CA ILE A 55 8.56 4.70 7.66
C ILE A 55 7.77 5.71 8.51
N ILE A 56 6.44 5.62 8.51
CA ILE A 56 5.58 6.55 9.28
C ILE A 56 5.95 6.51 10.77
N VAL A 57 6.07 5.31 11.35
CA VAL A 57 6.46 5.15 12.76
C VAL A 57 7.85 5.73 12.99
N LYS A 58 8.85 5.37 12.19
CA LYS A 58 10.23 5.86 12.36
C LYS A 58 10.38 7.38 12.26
N TYR A 59 9.63 8.03 11.35
CA TYR A 59 9.75 9.48 11.11
C TYR A 59 8.78 10.33 11.93
N THR A 60 7.64 9.77 12.35
CA THR A 60 6.60 10.51 13.11
C THR A 60 6.67 10.20 14.59
N LEU A 61 6.87 8.93 14.94
CA LEU A 61 7.05 8.45 16.30
C LEU A 61 8.56 8.30 16.52
N LYS A 62 9.20 9.41 16.90
CA LYS A 62 10.61 9.43 17.28
C LYS A 62 10.76 8.71 18.64
N ILE A 63 10.66 7.38 18.62
CA ILE A 63 11.03 6.49 19.74
C ILE A 63 12.55 6.41 19.79
#